data_AF-A0AAD7R095-F1
#
_entry.id   AF-A0AAD7R095-F1
#
_cell.length_a   1.000
_cell.length_b   1.000
_cell.length_c   1.000
_cell.angle_alpha   90.00
_cell.angle_beta   90.00
_cell.angle_gamma   90.00
#
_symmetry.space_group_name_H-M   'P 1'
#
loop_
_entity.id
_entity.type
_entity.pdbx_description
1 polymer ?
#
loop_
_entity_poly.entity_id
_entity_poly.type
_entity_poly.pdbx_seq_one_letter_code
_entity_poly.pdbx_strand_id
1 'polypeptide(L)'
;MPEQRHPEKAHRKDNAQPKKPKWICVKAPTGDGYNATRKIMREKQADHGVPAVWPWRCVLGLNHVVITSVDRDDLEDGGAEHFAQTIRAVRHRSPKTTIEILTGLPKV
;
A
#
# COMPACT_ATOMS: atom_id res chain seq x y z
N MET A 1 -21.31 2.92 -12.37
CA MET A 1 -20.93 4.24 -12.95
C MET A 1 -19.83 4.83 -12.09
N PRO A 2 -18.55 4.93 -12.51
CA PRO A 2 -17.53 5.59 -11.70
C PRO A 2 -17.27 6.98 -12.30
N GLU A 3 -18.01 7.99 -11.86
CA GLU A 3 -17.97 9.32 -12.49
C GLU A 3 -17.87 10.46 -11.48
N GLN A 4 -17.00 10.31 -10.49
CA GLN A 4 -16.49 11.47 -9.78
C GLN A 4 -14.99 11.40 -9.75
N ARG A 5 -14.39 12.03 -10.76
CA ARG A 5 -13.01 12.47 -10.67
C ARG A 5 -12.90 13.43 -9.51
N HIS A 6 -11.74 13.42 -8.85
CA HIS A 6 -11.41 14.43 -7.86
C HIS A 6 -11.64 15.83 -8.47
N PRO A 7 -12.24 16.79 -7.74
CA PRO A 7 -12.63 18.10 -8.29
C PRO A 7 -11.47 18.84 -8.96
N GLU A 8 -10.26 18.74 -8.40
CA GLU A 8 -9.03 19.31 -8.95
C GLU A 8 -8.57 18.66 -10.27
N LYS A 9 -9.03 17.44 -10.60
CA LYS A 9 -8.64 16.70 -11.81
C LYS A 9 -9.80 16.53 -12.80
N ALA A 10 -10.99 16.99 -12.44
CA ALA A 10 -12.19 16.93 -13.26
C ALA A 10 -12.05 17.76 -14.56
N HIS A 11 -11.30 18.86 -14.50
CA HIS A 11 -11.09 19.75 -15.65
C HIS A 11 -9.98 19.28 -16.62
N ARG A 12 -9.21 18.24 -16.26
CA ARG A 12 -8.15 17.71 -17.12
C ARG A 12 -8.77 16.85 -18.21
N LYS A 13 -8.41 17.14 -19.47
CA LYS A 13 -8.85 16.35 -20.63
C LYS A 13 -8.43 14.88 -20.47
N ASP A 14 -9.29 13.98 -20.93
CA ASP A 14 -8.99 12.55 -20.99
C ASP A 14 -7.90 12.30 -22.00
N ASN A 15 -6.67 12.17 -21.53
CA ASN A 15 -5.62 11.60 -22.36
C ASN A 15 -5.83 10.10 -22.42
N ALA A 16 -6.09 9.59 -23.64
CA ALA A 16 -6.06 8.16 -23.90
C ALA A 16 -4.70 7.62 -23.49
N GLN A 17 -4.66 6.77 -22.44
CA GLN A 17 -3.41 6.15 -22.02
C GLN A 17 -2.94 5.21 -23.14
N PRO A 18 -1.75 5.43 -23.72
CA PRO A 18 -1.21 4.52 -24.71
C PRO A 18 -1.06 3.13 -24.10
N LYS A 19 -1.37 2.09 -24.88
CA LYS A 19 -1.21 0.70 -24.41
C LYS A 19 0.24 0.48 -24.00
N LYS A 20 0.44 -0.02 -22.77
CA LYS A 20 1.78 -0.32 -22.26
C LYS A 20 2.48 -1.28 -23.24
N PRO A 21 3.75 -1.00 -23.62
CA PRO A 21 4.47 -1.84 -24.57
C PRO A 21 4.70 -3.24 -23.98
N LYS A 22 4.70 -4.26 -24.85
CA LYS A 22 4.71 -5.67 -24.44
C LYS A 22 5.89 -6.07 -23.56
N TRP A 23 7.05 -5.43 -23.70
CA TRP A 23 8.24 -5.73 -22.89
C TRP A 23 8.10 -5.29 -21.41
N ILE A 24 7.24 -4.32 -21.10
CA ILE A 24 6.90 -3.93 -19.71
C ILE A 24 5.86 -4.90 -19.13
N CYS A 25 5.00 -5.46 -19.98
CA CYS A 25 3.95 -6.38 -19.57
C CYS A 25 4.54 -7.79 -19.34
N VAL A 26 5.12 -7.99 -18.17
CA VAL A 26 5.52 -9.32 -17.70
C VAL A 26 4.34 -10.06 -17.08
N LYS A 27 4.31 -11.39 -17.24
CA LYS A 27 3.30 -12.22 -16.58
C LYS A 27 3.48 -12.11 -15.06
N ALA A 28 2.38 -11.88 -14.34
CA ALA A 28 2.43 -11.87 -12.89
C ALA A 28 3.03 -13.20 -12.38
N PRO A 29 3.88 -13.16 -11.35
CA PRO A 29 4.41 -14.38 -10.75
C PRO A 29 3.24 -15.24 -10.26
N THR A 30 3.27 -16.52 -10.58
CA THR A 30 2.23 -17.51 -10.21
C THR A 30 2.78 -18.64 -9.34
N GLY A 31 4.01 -18.49 -8.83
CA GLY A 31 4.64 -19.48 -7.96
C GLY A 31 3.90 -19.66 -6.64
N ASP A 32 4.06 -20.83 -6.03
CA ASP A 32 3.36 -21.22 -4.80
C ASP A 32 3.56 -20.23 -3.66
N GLY A 33 4.77 -19.68 -3.51
CA GLY A 33 5.05 -18.63 -2.53
C GLY A 33 4.24 -17.35 -2.73
N TYR A 34 4.00 -16.93 -3.98
CA TYR A 34 3.16 -15.77 -4.29
C TYR A 34 1.69 -16.07 -4.00
N ASN A 35 1.19 -17.24 -4.39
CA ASN A 35 -0.20 -17.61 -4.17
C ASN A 35 -0.52 -17.77 -2.67
N ALA A 36 0.39 -18.36 -1.89
CA ALA A 36 0.27 -18.45 -0.44
C ALA A 36 0.23 -17.07 0.21
N THR A 37 1.17 -16.19 -0.16
CA THR A 37 1.20 -14.79 0.33
C THR A 37 -0.08 -14.05 -0.05
N ARG A 38 -0.53 -14.17 -1.30
CA ARG A 38 -1.76 -13.53 -1.80
C ARG A 38 -3.01 -14.03 -1.08
N LYS A 39 -3.08 -15.33 -0.77
CA LYS A 39 -4.18 -15.93 0.00
C LYS A 39 -4.23 -15.35 1.42
N ILE A 40 -3.09 -15.33 2.12
CA ILE A 40 -2.96 -14.72 3.45
C ILE A 40 -3.40 -13.25 3.42
N MET A 41 -2.95 -12.47 2.42
CA MET A 41 -3.33 -11.07 2.26
C MET A 41 -4.85 -10.90 2.07
N ARG A 42 -5.49 -11.73 1.23
CA ARG A 42 -6.91 -11.62 0.92
C ARG A 42 -7.82 -12.09 2.05
N GLU A 43 -7.47 -13.19 2.71
CA GLU A 43 -8.23 -13.71 3.85
C GLU A 43 -8.26 -12.69 5.00
N LYS A 44 -7.17 -11.96 5.20
CA LYS A 44 -7.04 -11.01 6.30
C LYS A 44 -7.48 -9.58 5.96
N GLN A 45 -7.66 -9.26 4.68
CA GLN A 45 -8.29 -8.00 4.25
C GLN A 45 -9.80 -7.98 4.53
N ALA A 46 -10.45 -9.14 4.69
CA ALA A 46 -11.89 -9.26 4.93
C ALA A 46 -12.30 -9.07 6.42
N ASP A 47 -11.35 -9.07 7.36
CA ASP A 47 -11.60 -8.66 8.74
C ASP A 47 -11.67 -7.12 8.76
N HIS A 48 -12.88 -6.59 8.62
CA HIS A 48 -13.18 -5.16 8.60
C HIS A 48 -12.67 -4.46 9.88
N GLY A 49 -11.61 -3.67 9.71
CA GLY A 49 -11.08 -2.77 10.74
C GLY A 49 -9.65 -3.12 11.09
N VAL A 50 -8.71 -2.63 10.29
CA VAL A 50 -7.26 -2.83 10.44
C VAL A 50 -6.84 -2.62 11.90
N PRO A 51 -6.51 -3.67 12.69
CA PRO A 51 -5.55 -3.44 13.76
C PRO A 51 -4.23 -3.26 13.00
N ALA A 52 -3.73 -2.03 12.93
CA ALA A 52 -2.65 -1.52 12.07
C ALA A 52 -1.30 -2.26 12.15
N VAL A 53 -1.26 -3.44 12.75
CA VAL A 53 -0.18 -4.38 12.54
C VAL A 53 -0.70 -5.77 12.85
N TRP A 54 -0.46 -6.68 11.93
CA TRP A 54 -0.49 -8.12 12.14
C TRP A 54 0.97 -8.56 12.42
N PRO A 55 1.28 -9.73 13.00
CA PRO A 55 2.67 -10.21 13.04
C PRO A 55 3.12 -10.63 11.62
N TRP A 56 3.25 -9.65 10.72
CA TRP A 56 3.60 -9.82 9.31
C TRP A 56 4.86 -10.65 9.14
N ARG A 57 5.85 -10.48 10.03
CA ARG A 57 7.07 -11.30 10.01
C ARG A 57 6.86 -12.74 10.46
N CYS A 58 5.95 -13.01 11.39
CA CYS A 58 5.69 -14.38 11.82
C CYS A 58 5.00 -15.19 10.72
N VAL A 59 4.17 -14.54 9.90
CA VAL A 59 3.39 -15.22 8.85
C VAL A 59 4.10 -15.19 7.49
N LEU A 60 4.80 -14.10 7.16
CA LEU A 60 5.41 -13.88 5.85
C LEU A 60 6.94 -13.81 5.88
N GLY A 61 7.58 -13.83 7.06
CA GLY A 61 9.05 -13.84 7.17
C GLY A 61 9.75 -12.61 6.61
N LEU A 62 9.06 -11.46 6.47
CA LEU A 62 9.60 -10.29 5.78
C LEU A 62 10.73 -9.60 6.54
N ASN A 63 11.92 -9.50 5.93
CA ASN A 63 13.06 -8.76 6.47
C ASN A 63 12.97 -7.24 6.21
N HIS A 64 12.22 -6.85 5.19
CA HIS A 64 12.06 -5.48 4.75
C HIS A 64 10.62 -5.22 4.32
N VAL A 65 10.08 -4.06 4.69
CA VAL A 65 8.70 -3.67 4.37
C VAL A 65 8.69 -2.22 3.93
N VAL A 66 8.01 -1.97 2.80
CA VAL A 66 7.72 -0.62 2.31
C VAL A 66 6.28 -0.28 2.68
N ILE A 67 6.07 0.84 3.36
CA ILE A 67 4.75 1.34 3.75
C ILE A 67 4.44 2.58 2.90
N THR A 68 3.29 2.57 2.25
CA THR A 68 2.79 3.70 1.45
C THR A 68 1.29 3.85 1.64
N SER A 69 0.77 5.05 1.40
CA SER A 69 -0.65 5.36 1.44
C SER A 69 -1.05 6.19 0.22
N VAL A 70 -2.35 6.29 0.00
CA VAL A 70 -2.91 7.38 -0.81
C VAL A 70 -2.77 8.70 -0.05
N ASP A 71 -2.72 9.81 -0.77
CA ASP A 71 -2.77 11.14 -0.16
C ASP A 71 -4.12 11.31 0.56
N ARG A 72 -4.05 11.75 1.82
CA ARG A 72 -5.20 11.98 2.70
C ARG A 72 -5.37 13.46 2.97
N ASP A 73 -5.53 14.23 1.89
CA ASP A 73 -5.74 15.69 1.92
C ASP A 73 -7.02 16.08 2.68
N ASP A 74 -7.91 15.12 2.94
CA ASP A 74 -9.09 15.26 3.78
C ASP A 74 -8.77 15.31 5.29
N LEU A 75 -7.57 14.94 5.71
CA LEU A 75 -7.11 14.98 7.10
C LEU A 75 -6.11 16.12 7.32
N GLU A 76 -6.21 16.80 8.47
CA GLU A 76 -5.32 17.89 8.86
C GLU A 76 -3.84 17.45 8.96
N ASP A 77 -3.61 16.19 9.36
CA ASP A 77 -2.28 15.60 9.48
C ASP A 77 -1.82 14.89 8.19
N GLY A 78 -2.62 14.92 7.12
CA GLY A 78 -2.34 14.20 5.87
C GLY A 78 -2.20 12.69 6.04
N GLY A 79 -2.69 12.11 7.15
CA GLY A 79 -2.52 10.69 7.50
C GLY A 79 -1.21 10.36 8.22
N ALA A 80 -0.45 11.35 8.71
CA ALA A 80 0.81 11.14 9.43
C ALA A 80 0.67 10.24 10.68
N GLU A 81 -0.42 10.36 11.44
CA GLU A 81 -0.64 9.51 12.62
C GLU A 81 -0.83 8.05 12.22
N HIS A 82 -1.45 7.77 11.06
CA HIS A 82 -1.58 6.42 10.52
C HIS A 82 -0.21 5.79 10.23
N PHE A 83 0.72 6.56 9.66
CA PHE A 83 2.10 6.10 9.49
C PHE A 83 2.77 5.83 10.83
N ALA A 84 2.66 6.75 11.79
CA ALA A 84 3.26 6.60 13.10
C ALA A 84 2.78 5.32 13.83
N GLN A 85 1.46 5.08 13.83
CA GLN A 85 0.87 3.89 14.42
C GLN A 85 1.35 2.61 13.74
N THR A 86 1.37 2.59 12.40
CA THR A 86 1.85 1.44 11.63
C THR A 86 3.32 1.15 11.93
N ILE A 87 4.18 2.17 11.94
CA ILE A 87 5.62 2.02 12.26
C ILE A 87 5.84 1.51 13.67
N ARG A 88 5.18 2.11 14.67
CA ARG A 88 5.29 1.70 16.09
C ARG A 88 4.93 0.23 16.24
N ALA A 89 3.85 -0.18 15.60
CA ALA A 89 3.36 -1.52 15.75
C ALA A 89 4.24 -2.54 14.98
N VAL A 90 4.80 -2.18 13.81
CA VAL A 90 5.78 -3.03 13.11
C VAL A 90 7.03 -3.22 13.96
N ARG A 91 7.56 -2.13 14.54
CA ARG A 91 8.73 -2.20 15.43
C ARG A 91 8.46 -3.04 16.68
N HIS A 92 7.27 -2.92 17.27
CA HIS A 92 6.88 -3.69 18.45
C HIS A 92 6.84 -5.21 18.16
N ARG A 93 6.26 -5.61 17.03
CA ARG A 93 6.10 -7.04 16.71
C ARG A 93 7.28 -7.64 15.95
N SER A 94 8.11 -6.82 15.32
CA SER A 94 9.16 -7.26 14.40
C SER A 94 10.36 -6.31 14.44
N PRO A 95 11.08 -6.26 15.57
CA PRO A 95 12.15 -5.28 15.79
C PRO A 95 13.34 -5.43 14.84
N LYS A 96 13.51 -6.58 14.18
CA LYS A 96 14.58 -6.83 13.20
C LYS A 96 14.17 -6.49 11.75
N THR A 97 12.92 -6.13 11.51
CA THR A 97 12.44 -5.77 10.18
C THR A 97 12.80 -4.33 9.86
N THR A 98 13.38 -4.11 8.69
CA THR A 98 13.66 -2.77 8.17
C THR A 98 12.40 -2.16 7.56
N ILE A 99 12.20 -0.86 7.75
CA ILE A 99 11.00 -0.14 7.34
C ILE A 99 11.41 1.00 6.41
N GLU A 100 10.85 1.02 5.20
CA GLU A 100 10.92 2.15 4.27
C GLU A 100 9.54 2.81 4.16
N ILE A 101 9.51 4.13 4.16
CA ILE A 101 8.26 4.91 4.04
C ILE A 101 8.28 5.65 2.71
N LEU A 102 7.28 5.39 1.88
CA LEU A 102 7.04 6.09 0.63
C LEU A 102 5.80 6.98 0.78
N THR A 103 6.02 8.26 1.11
CA THR A 103 4.97 9.28 1.23
C THR A 103 4.86 10.11 -0.04
N GLY A 104 3.65 10.53 -0.39
CA GLY A 104 3.37 11.45 -1.51
C GLY A 104 3.63 12.92 -1.19
N LEU A 105 4.04 13.24 0.06
CA LEU A 105 4.22 14.62 0.51
C LEU A 105 5.35 15.32 -0.28
N PRO A 106 5.16 16.58 -0.70
CA PRO A 106 6.24 17.38 -1.24
C PRO A 106 7.34 17.48 -0.18
N LYS A 107 8.59 17.30 -0.60
CA LYS A 107 9.75 17.55 0.26
C LYS A 107 9.62 18.98 0.82
N VAL A 108 9.51 19.08 2.14
CA VAL A 108 9.73 20.33 2.90
C VAL A 108 10.99 21.03 2.45
#